data_AF-A0A534LAU6-F1
#
_entry.id   AF-A0A534LAU6-F1
#
_cell.length_a   1.000
_cell.length_b   1.000
_cell.length_c   1.000
_cell.angle_alpha   90.00
_cell.angle_beta   90.00
_cell.angle_gamma   90.00
#
_symmetry.space_group_name_H-M   'P 1'
#
loop_
_entity.id
_entity.type
_entity.pdbx_description
1 polymer ?
#
loop_
_entity_poly.entity_id
_entity_poly.type
_entity_poly.pdbx_seq_one_letter_code
_entity_poly.pdbx_strand_id
1 'polypeptide(L)'
;MQGPMEALVTGILMRGLSPALTAVLMAAPSRKAARAQLKKIYVLDDRGEMTGEYVLDADCPIDYDDFLKVLPPEGIGDRDSLFVGEYVFTAFQSGKLVFVLLSRGHLAAEDVDWTALLLTAADSHLAPGNRAAPARTTEAKPDLDRAIAEREARFKAKEKSLAEQEAKLQGESANLLGRQEELNRQKAGLTALADYAARMQDSVTRGVSRAMKTLEMTEQLAASRHLESKTTDSKATSDAQQAFEQERNALLAAKNEVDVRYREATAQIAKFEKEARDAIAALEKERANANTRLADEERTRKEIEGRVADMSQRFAAMAKERLVASHREPGETDEVRKTMEGQKGELARERKFLQ
;
A
#
# COMPACT_ATOMS: atom_id res chain seq x y z
N MET A 1 -25.25 -34.95 -59.79
CA MET A 1 -25.95 -34.36 -58.64
C MET A 1 -24.92 -34.18 -57.52
N GLN A 2 -24.57 -32.92 -57.19
CA GLN A 2 -23.93 -32.38 -55.97
C GLN A 2 -22.67 -33.11 -55.43
N GLY A 3 -21.49 -32.51 -55.27
CA GLY A 3 -21.16 -31.31 -54.48
C GLY A 3 -20.06 -31.67 -53.43
N PRO A 4 -19.24 -30.73 -52.94
CA PRO A 4 -17.79 -30.92 -52.68
C PRO A 4 -17.33 -30.73 -51.22
N MET A 5 -16.01 -30.98 -50.98
CA MET A 5 -15.08 -30.32 -50.03
C MET A 5 -15.47 -30.16 -48.54
N GLU A 6 -14.75 -30.84 -47.64
CA GLU A 6 -14.09 -30.22 -46.46
C GLU A 6 -13.15 -31.19 -45.70
N ALA A 7 -12.03 -30.63 -45.22
CA ALA A 7 -11.17 -31.11 -44.13
C ALA A 7 -10.16 -32.26 -44.39
N LEU A 8 -9.23 -32.03 -45.32
CA LEU A 8 -7.82 -32.34 -45.06
C LEU A 8 -7.28 -31.24 -44.13
N VAL A 9 -7.06 -31.52 -42.84
CA VAL A 9 -5.95 -31.04 -41.97
C VAL A 9 -6.24 -31.55 -40.54
N THR A 10 -5.77 -32.76 -40.21
CA THR A 10 -5.39 -33.10 -38.82
C THR A 10 -4.48 -34.31 -38.85
N GLY A 11 -3.20 -34.06 -39.06
CA GLY A 11 -2.19 -35.12 -39.08
C GLY A 11 -0.90 -34.62 -39.71
N ILE A 12 -0.13 -33.85 -38.94
CA ILE A 12 1.34 -33.75 -38.90
C ILE A 12 1.63 -32.54 -38.01
N LEU A 13 1.78 -32.76 -36.71
CA LEU A 13 2.45 -31.84 -35.79
C LEU A 13 2.99 -32.72 -34.66
N MET A 14 4.24 -33.16 -34.77
CA MET A 14 5.13 -33.45 -33.65
C MET A 14 6.50 -33.90 -34.17
N ARG A 15 7.35 -32.94 -34.52
CA ARG A 15 8.80 -33.10 -34.39
C ARG A 15 9.47 -31.73 -34.40
N GLY A 16 9.96 -31.34 -33.23
CA GLY A 16 10.92 -30.25 -33.08
C GLY A 16 10.40 -29.02 -32.35
N LEU A 17 10.03 -29.14 -31.07
CA LEU A 17 10.09 -28.03 -30.12
C LEU A 17 10.52 -28.57 -28.75
N SER A 18 11.54 -27.91 -28.20
CA SER A 18 12.32 -28.22 -27.01
C SER A 18 11.46 -28.32 -25.72
N PRO A 19 11.87 -29.13 -24.72
CA PRO A 19 11.02 -29.51 -23.58
C PRO A 19 10.84 -28.44 -22.49
N ALA A 20 11.14 -27.16 -22.75
CA ALA A 20 11.24 -26.15 -21.70
C ALA A 20 10.10 -25.11 -21.65
N LEU A 21 9.11 -25.14 -22.55
CA LEU A 21 8.04 -24.12 -22.56
C LEU A 21 6.61 -24.67 -22.67
N THR A 22 6.42 -25.98 -22.54
CA THR A 22 5.08 -26.62 -22.50
C THR A 22 4.49 -26.77 -21.08
N ALA A 23 5.03 -26.03 -20.10
CA ALA A 23 4.59 -26.10 -18.69
C ALA A 23 3.76 -24.89 -18.21
N VAL A 24 3.31 -23.98 -19.10
CA VAL A 24 2.55 -22.77 -18.68
C VAL A 24 1.08 -22.80 -19.14
N LEU A 25 0.64 -23.77 -19.93
CA LEU A 25 -0.77 -23.91 -20.35
C LEU A 25 -1.27 -25.35 -20.15
N MET A 26 -1.17 -25.83 -18.93
CA MET A 26 -2.16 -26.75 -18.38
C MET A 26 -2.76 -26.01 -17.19
N ALA A 27 -4.07 -25.76 -17.27
CA ALA A 27 -4.88 -25.33 -16.14
C ALA A 27 -4.54 -26.26 -14.96
N ALA A 28 -3.70 -25.78 -14.05
CA ALA A 28 -3.56 -26.43 -12.78
C ALA A 28 -4.95 -26.38 -12.14
N PRO A 29 -5.51 -27.52 -11.71
CA PRO A 29 -6.71 -27.49 -10.88
C PRO A 29 -6.36 -26.54 -9.73
N SER A 30 -7.27 -25.62 -9.40
CA SER A 30 -7.12 -24.79 -8.21
C SER A 30 -6.68 -25.72 -7.09
N ARG A 31 -5.39 -25.64 -6.73
CA ARG A 31 -4.91 -26.26 -5.51
C ARG A 31 -5.66 -25.48 -4.46
N LYS A 32 -6.83 -26.00 -4.04
CA LYS A 32 -7.39 -25.69 -2.74
C LYS A 32 -6.19 -25.86 -1.82
N ALA A 33 -5.59 -24.74 -1.41
CA ALA A 33 -4.51 -24.76 -0.44
C ALA A 33 -5.07 -25.62 0.70
N ALA A 34 -4.37 -26.71 1.02
CA ALA A 34 -4.80 -27.60 2.08
C ALA A 34 -4.89 -26.73 3.33
N ARG A 35 -6.13 -26.37 3.69
CA ARG A 35 -6.39 -25.38 4.73
C ARG A 35 -5.74 -25.88 6.01
N ALA A 36 -4.87 -25.06 6.59
CA ALA A 36 -4.18 -25.42 7.82
C ALA A 36 -5.24 -25.80 8.88
N GLN A 37 -5.08 -26.97 9.48
CA GLN A 37 -6.01 -27.43 10.50
C GLN A 37 -5.47 -27.01 11.86
N LEU A 38 -6.13 -26.05 12.49
CA LEU A 38 -5.77 -25.62 13.85
C LEU A 38 -6.10 -26.74 14.84
N LYS A 39 -5.16 -27.02 15.75
CA LYS A 39 -5.23 -28.14 16.71
C LYS A 39 -5.29 -27.64 18.15
N LYS A 40 -4.37 -26.77 18.53
CA LYS A 40 -4.30 -26.20 19.88
C LYS A 40 -3.91 -24.72 19.81
N ILE A 41 -4.29 -23.95 20.83
CA ILE A 41 -3.84 -22.57 21.02
C ILE A 41 -3.31 -22.47 22.45
N TYR A 42 -2.06 -22.06 22.59
CA TYR A 42 -1.46 -21.74 23.88
C TYR A 42 -1.50 -20.24 24.07
N VAL A 43 -1.85 -19.79 25.26
CA VAL A 43 -1.85 -18.38 25.66
C VAL A 43 -0.75 -18.21 26.69
N LEU A 44 0.21 -17.34 26.37
CA LEU A 44 1.34 -17.00 27.23
C LEU A 44 1.16 -15.59 27.80
N ASP A 45 1.62 -15.38 29.02
CA ASP A 45 1.68 -14.05 29.64
C ASP A 45 2.87 -13.22 29.13
N ASP A 46 3.04 -12.03 29.70
CA ASP A 46 4.13 -11.11 29.39
C ASP A 46 5.52 -11.64 29.79
N ARG A 47 5.58 -12.73 30.54
CA ARG A 47 6.80 -13.41 30.99
C ARG A 47 7.10 -14.67 30.19
N GLY A 48 6.21 -15.06 29.27
CA GLY A 48 6.33 -16.29 28.49
C GLY A 48 5.86 -17.55 29.24
N GLU A 49 5.16 -17.38 30.37
CA GLU A 49 4.55 -18.47 31.12
C GLU A 49 3.15 -18.80 30.57
N MET A 50 2.80 -20.08 30.54
CA MET A 50 1.51 -20.51 30.01
C MET A 50 0.36 -20.10 30.94
N THR A 51 -0.50 -19.22 30.44
CA THR A 51 -1.71 -18.73 31.12
C THR A 51 -2.95 -19.58 30.81
N GLY A 52 -2.99 -20.19 29.62
CA GLY A 52 -4.12 -21.03 29.22
C GLY A 52 -3.86 -21.86 27.97
N GLU A 53 -4.62 -22.95 27.83
CA GLU A 53 -4.59 -23.84 26.68
C GLU A 53 -6.01 -24.04 26.15
N TYR A 54 -6.19 -23.86 24.85
CA TYR A 54 -7.42 -24.17 24.14
C TYR A 54 -7.17 -25.34 23.18
N VAL A 55 -7.68 -26.51 23.55
CA VAL A 55 -7.59 -27.73 22.74
C VAL A 55 -8.79 -27.79 21.79
N LEU A 56 -8.53 -27.65 20.49
CA LEU A 56 -9.54 -27.79 19.44
C LEU A 56 -9.62 -29.22 18.91
N ASP A 57 -8.50 -29.94 18.95
CA ASP A 57 -8.40 -31.36 18.59
C ASP A 57 -7.70 -32.12 19.72
N ALA A 58 -8.47 -32.97 20.40
CA ALA A 58 -8.01 -33.75 21.55
C ALA A 58 -7.04 -34.87 21.16
N ASP A 59 -7.05 -35.29 19.89
CA ASP A 59 -6.17 -36.36 19.38
C ASP A 59 -4.81 -35.83 18.93
N CYS A 60 -4.49 -34.55 19.20
CA CYS A 60 -3.23 -33.95 18.81
C CYS A 60 -2.09 -34.42 19.75
N PRO A 61 -1.04 -35.08 19.21
CA PRO A 61 0.02 -35.70 20.00
C PRO A 61 1.11 -34.72 20.46
N ILE A 62 0.98 -33.44 20.12
CA ILE A 62 1.98 -32.39 20.41
C ILE A 62 1.53 -31.62 21.64
N ASP A 63 2.41 -31.54 22.62
CA ASP A 63 2.18 -30.84 23.88
C ASP A 63 3.02 -29.57 24.00
N TYR A 64 2.72 -28.76 25.03
CA TYR A 64 3.46 -27.52 25.31
C TYR A 64 4.96 -27.77 25.57
N ASP A 65 5.31 -28.90 26.17
CA ASP A 65 6.70 -29.28 26.40
C ASP A 65 7.48 -29.48 25.10
N ASP A 66 6.81 -29.90 24.02
CA ASP A 66 7.46 -30.03 22.71
C ASP A 66 7.68 -28.68 22.03
N PHE A 67 6.80 -27.71 22.30
CA PHE A 67 7.03 -26.32 21.91
C PHE A 67 8.26 -25.75 22.61
N LEU A 68 8.38 -25.93 23.94
CA LEU A 68 9.51 -25.43 24.73
C LEU A 68 10.86 -25.99 24.27
N LYS A 69 10.91 -27.24 23.80
CA LYS A 69 12.14 -27.86 23.26
C LYS A 69 12.60 -27.24 21.94
N VAL A 70 11.66 -26.71 21.16
CA VAL A 70 11.92 -26.17 19.82
C VAL A 70 12.02 -24.65 19.83
N LEU A 71 11.59 -24.01 20.93
CA LEU A 71 11.67 -22.58 21.13
C LEU A 71 13.15 -22.11 21.10
N PRO A 72 13.52 -21.20 20.19
CA PRO A 72 14.85 -20.61 20.18
C PRO A 72 15.15 -19.87 21.50
N PRO A 73 16.42 -19.77 21.92
CA PRO A 73 16.80 -19.02 23.13
C PRO A 73 16.49 -17.52 23.02
N GLU A 74 16.30 -17.01 21.80
CA GLU A 74 15.91 -15.64 21.48
C GLU A 74 14.39 -15.42 21.57
N GLY A 75 13.60 -16.49 21.74
CA GLY A 75 12.14 -16.48 21.68
C GLY A 75 11.60 -16.66 20.27
N ILE A 76 10.28 -16.55 20.12
CA ILE A 76 9.57 -16.55 18.83
C ILE A 76 9.00 -15.15 18.60
N GLY A 77 9.22 -14.59 17.41
CA GLY A 77 8.72 -13.26 17.05
C GLY A 77 7.24 -13.25 16.69
N ASP A 78 6.66 -12.05 16.61
CA ASP A 78 5.28 -11.90 16.14
C ASP A 78 5.15 -12.37 14.70
N ARG A 79 4.17 -13.24 14.45
CA ARG A 79 3.88 -13.91 13.16
C ARG A 79 4.96 -14.88 12.68
N ASP A 80 5.94 -15.20 13.52
CA ASP A 80 6.95 -16.21 13.19
C ASP A 80 6.37 -17.62 13.36
N SER A 81 6.83 -18.53 12.50
CA SER A 81 6.44 -19.93 12.50
C SER A 81 7.61 -20.86 12.82
N LEU A 82 7.43 -21.75 13.78
CA LEU A 82 8.34 -22.86 14.10
C LEU A 82 7.76 -24.18 13.62
N PHE A 83 8.58 -25.01 12.98
CA PHE A 83 8.15 -26.25 12.37
C PHE A 83 8.58 -27.46 13.21
N VAL A 84 7.62 -28.32 13.53
CA VAL A 84 7.83 -29.58 14.26
C VAL A 84 7.17 -30.72 13.48
N GLY A 85 7.93 -31.32 12.57
CA GLY A 85 7.44 -32.38 11.69
C GLY A 85 6.31 -31.88 10.78
N GLU A 86 5.10 -32.40 10.95
CA GLU A 86 3.90 -31.98 10.20
C GLU A 86 3.13 -30.81 10.85
N TYR A 87 3.57 -30.38 12.04
CA TYR A 87 2.93 -29.34 12.83
C TYR A 87 3.74 -28.03 12.79
N VAL A 88 3.02 -26.92 12.91
CA VAL A 88 3.57 -25.57 12.86
C VAL A 88 3.05 -24.79 14.06
N PHE A 89 3.96 -24.21 14.84
CA PHE A 89 3.65 -23.24 15.87
C PHE A 89 3.78 -21.85 15.28
N THR A 90 2.73 -21.03 15.31
CA THR A 90 2.78 -19.64 14.85
C THR A 90 2.44 -18.72 16.01
N ALA A 91 3.36 -17.82 16.38
CA ALA A 91 3.13 -16.88 17.47
C ALA A 91 2.46 -15.60 16.98
N PHE A 92 1.55 -15.07 17.79
CA PHE A 92 0.88 -13.80 17.57
C PHE A 92 0.94 -12.99 18.86
N GLN A 93 1.55 -11.82 18.80
CA GLN A 93 1.63 -10.90 19.92
C GLN A 93 0.43 -9.95 19.89
N SER A 94 -0.38 -9.98 20.95
CA SER A 94 -1.52 -9.07 21.10
C SER A 94 -1.46 -8.44 22.48
N GLY A 95 -1.00 -7.19 22.54
CA GLY A 95 -0.86 -6.43 23.79
C GLY A 95 0.15 -7.08 24.75
N LYS A 96 -0.35 -7.56 25.90
CA LYS A 96 0.45 -8.23 26.94
C LYS A 96 0.44 -9.76 26.84
N LEU A 97 -0.32 -10.32 25.90
CA LEU A 97 -0.47 -11.75 25.75
C LEU A 97 0.17 -12.20 24.44
N VAL A 98 0.75 -13.41 24.45
CA VAL A 98 1.26 -14.06 23.25
C VAL A 98 0.45 -15.32 22.99
N PHE A 99 -0.15 -15.40 21.80
CA PHE A 99 -0.94 -16.54 21.37
C PHE A 99 -0.09 -17.42 20.44
N VAL A 100 0.15 -18.65 20.84
CA VAL A 100 0.89 -19.63 20.01
C VAL A 100 -0.10 -20.63 19.43
N LEU A 101 -0.33 -20.54 18.13
CA LEU A 101 -1.24 -21.40 17.39
C LEU A 101 -0.50 -22.64 16.89
N LEU A 102 -1.02 -23.82 17.21
CA LEU A 102 -0.53 -25.09 16.69
C LEU A 102 -1.43 -25.56 15.53
N SER A 103 -0.92 -25.55 14.31
CA SER A 103 -1.63 -26.03 13.12
C SER A 103 -0.94 -27.23 12.48
N ARG A 104 -1.72 -28.14 11.88
CA ARG A 104 -1.21 -29.14 10.94
C ARG A 104 -1.19 -28.53 9.54
N GLY A 105 0.00 -28.35 8.99
CA GLY A 105 0.24 -27.58 7.76
C GLY A 105 0.46 -26.08 7.99
N HIS A 106 0.97 -25.42 6.95
CA HIS A 106 1.33 -23.99 6.98
C HIS A 106 0.09 -23.10 6.81
N LEU A 107 -0.07 -22.11 7.69
CA LEU A 107 -1.10 -21.08 7.56
C LEU A 107 -0.80 -20.21 6.33
N ALA A 108 -1.81 -19.95 5.50
CA ALA A 108 -1.65 -19.00 4.41
C ALA A 108 -1.49 -17.58 4.98
N ALA A 109 -0.82 -16.68 4.26
CA ALA A 109 -0.62 -15.30 4.70
C ALA A 109 -1.95 -14.59 5.05
N GLU A 110 -3.02 -14.89 4.29
CA GLU A 110 -4.36 -14.39 4.55
C GLU A 110 -4.92 -14.88 5.90
N ASP A 111 -4.72 -16.17 6.24
CA ASP A 111 -5.16 -16.74 7.51
C ASP A 111 -4.39 -16.11 8.70
N VAL A 112 -3.10 -15.80 8.51
CA VAL A 112 -2.26 -15.09 9.50
C VAL A 112 -2.77 -13.67 9.74
N ASP A 113 -3.10 -12.91 8.69
CA ASP A 113 -3.59 -11.54 8.85
C ASP A 113 -4.98 -11.49 9.50
N TRP A 114 -5.89 -12.40 9.12
CA TRP A 114 -7.22 -12.49 9.74
C TRP A 114 -7.14 -12.91 11.21
N THR A 115 -6.28 -13.87 11.55
CA THR A 115 -6.10 -14.31 12.95
C THR A 115 -5.46 -13.23 13.81
N ALA A 116 -4.43 -12.53 13.29
CA ALA A 116 -3.85 -11.38 13.97
C ALA A 116 -4.89 -10.27 14.23
N LEU A 117 -5.72 -9.95 13.23
CA LEU A 117 -6.78 -8.95 13.35
C LEU A 117 -7.82 -9.36 14.39
N LEU A 118 -8.25 -10.63 14.40
CA LEU A 118 -9.21 -11.15 15.37
C LEU A 118 -8.66 -11.15 16.80
N LEU A 119 -7.40 -11.54 16.99
CA LEU A 119 -6.74 -11.54 18.31
C LEU A 119 -6.50 -10.13 18.83
N THR A 120 -6.17 -9.18 17.94
CA THR A 120 -6.03 -7.76 18.29
C THR A 120 -7.39 -7.17 18.65
N ALA A 121 -8.45 -7.53 17.92
CA ALA A 121 -9.82 -7.11 18.25
C ALA A 121 -10.26 -7.71 19.60
N ALA A 122 -10.02 -9.01 19.83
CA ALA A 122 -10.34 -9.68 21.08
C ALA A 122 -9.59 -9.07 22.27
N ASP A 123 -8.30 -8.76 22.12
CA ASP A 123 -7.52 -8.06 23.15
C ASP A 123 -8.09 -6.66 23.43
N SER A 124 -8.55 -5.92 22.42
CA SER A 124 -9.21 -4.62 22.66
C SER A 124 -10.50 -4.74 23.50
N HIS A 125 -11.15 -5.90 23.47
CA HIS A 125 -12.33 -6.21 24.27
C HIS A 125 -12.01 -6.84 25.63
N LEU A 126 -10.86 -7.50 25.77
CA LEU A 126 -10.39 -8.17 26.98
C LEU A 126 -9.43 -7.33 27.81
N ALA A 127 -8.83 -6.28 27.22
CA ALA A 127 -7.99 -5.32 27.91
C ALA A 127 -8.77 -4.83 29.14
N PRO A 128 -8.19 -4.95 30.35
CA PRO A 128 -8.91 -4.71 31.59
C PRO A 128 -9.24 -3.22 31.68
N GLY A 129 -10.37 -2.84 31.10
CA GLY A 129 -11.15 -1.71 31.56
C GLY A 129 -11.49 -2.03 33.00
N ASN A 130 -10.84 -1.31 33.91
CA ASN A 130 -11.06 -1.28 35.35
C ASN A 130 -12.56 -1.15 35.65
N ARG A 131 -13.31 -2.26 35.58
CA ARG A 131 -14.73 -2.35 35.94
C ARG A 131 -14.76 -2.51 37.44
N ALA A 132 -14.52 -1.40 38.14
CA ALA A 132 -15.15 -1.23 39.43
C ALA A 132 -16.66 -1.35 39.19
N ALA A 133 -17.27 -2.38 39.78
CA ALA A 133 -18.72 -2.44 39.91
C ALA A 133 -19.18 -1.10 40.51
N PRO A 134 -20.16 -0.39 39.92
CA PRO A 134 -20.64 0.84 40.51
C PRO A 134 -21.35 0.48 41.82
N ALA A 135 -20.68 0.76 42.93
CA ALA A 135 -21.36 0.90 44.21
C ALA A 135 -22.47 1.93 44.00
N ARG A 136 -23.71 1.50 44.20
CA ARG A 136 -24.88 2.37 44.13
C ARG A 136 -24.80 3.37 45.29
N THR A 137 -24.24 4.54 45.03
CA THR A 137 -24.48 5.73 45.83
C THR A 137 -25.39 6.65 45.04
N THR A 138 -26.63 6.70 45.49
CA THR A 138 -27.62 7.71 45.14
C THR A 138 -27.08 9.08 45.54
N GLU A 139 -26.66 9.89 44.57
CA GLU A 139 -26.83 11.36 44.54
C GLU A 139 -26.20 11.97 43.27
N ALA A 140 -26.83 13.03 42.76
CA ALA A 140 -26.49 13.86 41.59
C ALA A 140 -26.82 13.30 40.18
N LYS A 141 -28.08 13.51 39.74
CA LYS A 141 -28.53 13.35 38.34
C LYS A 141 -28.00 14.39 37.30
N PRO A 142 -27.60 15.64 37.62
CA PRO A 142 -27.27 16.61 36.57
C PRO A 142 -25.92 16.38 35.88
N ASP A 143 -24.97 15.69 36.52
CA ASP A 143 -23.65 15.42 35.93
C ASP A 143 -23.63 14.24 34.95
N LEU A 144 -24.55 13.28 35.11
CA LEU A 144 -24.68 12.13 34.21
C LEU A 144 -25.24 12.55 32.85
N ASP A 145 -26.27 13.39 32.83
CA ASP A 145 -26.87 13.88 31.58
C ASP A 145 -25.89 14.74 30.78
N ARG A 146 -25.07 15.54 31.48
CA ARG A 146 -23.99 16.31 30.86
C ARG A 146 -22.88 15.42 30.31
N ALA A 147 -22.48 14.38 31.04
CA ALA A 147 -21.49 13.41 30.58
C ALA A 147 -21.98 12.58 29.38
N ILE A 148 -23.28 12.28 29.31
CA ILE A 148 -23.90 11.61 28.16
C ILE A 148 -23.93 12.55 26.95
N ALA A 149 -24.35 13.81 27.13
CA ALA A 149 -24.34 14.81 26.06
C ALA A 149 -22.93 15.07 25.49
N GLU A 150 -21.91 15.13 26.35
CA GLU A 150 -20.51 15.26 25.92
C GLU A 150 -20.01 14.02 25.16
N ARG A 151 -20.43 12.81 25.57
CA ARG A 151 -20.11 11.57 24.84
C ARG A 151 -20.81 11.54 23.48
N GLU A 152 -22.08 11.88 23.41
CA GLU A 152 -22.82 11.96 22.14
C GLU A 152 -22.24 13.00 21.19
N ALA A 153 -21.80 14.16 21.71
CA ALA A 153 -21.11 15.17 20.90
C ALA A 153 -19.78 14.65 20.35
N ARG A 154 -19.00 13.91 21.16
CA ARG A 154 -17.76 13.26 20.71
C ARG A 154 -18.03 12.15 19.70
N PHE A 155 -19.08 11.35 19.88
CA PHE A 155 -19.48 10.32 18.90
C PHE A 155 -19.89 10.94 17.58
N LYS A 156 -20.73 11.99 17.59
CA LYS A 156 -21.12 12.72 16.36
C LYS A 156 -19.92 13.37 15.66
N ALA A 157 -18.95 13.89 16.42
CA ALA A 157 -17.72 14.42 15.84
C ALA A 157 -16.88 13.32 15.17
N LYS A 158 -16.77 12.14 15.82
CA LYS A 158 -16.09 10.97 15.24
C LYS A 158 -16.81 10.45 13.99
N GLU A 159 -18.13 10.33 14.02
CA GLU A 159 -18.93 9.92 12.86
C GLU A 159 -18.75 10.85 11.68
N LYS A 160 -18.73 12.17 11.90
CA LYS A 160 -18.42 13.15 10.84
C LYS A 160 -17.02 12.97 10.28
N SER A 161 -16.02 12.79 11.15
CA SER A 161 -14.64 12.56 10.69
C SER A 161 -14.48 11.25 9.92
N LEU A 162 -15.23 10.20 10.29
CA LEU A 162 -15.24 8.94 9.57
C LEU A 162 -15.92 9.09 8.21
N ALA A 163 -17.07 9.77 8.14
CA ALA A 163 -17.74 10.05 6.86
C ALA A 163 -16.86 10.87 5.91
N GLU A 164 -16.09 11.84 6.42
CA GLU A 164 -15.12 12.59 5.62
C GLU A 164 -13.96 11.72 5.12
N GLN A 165 -13.47 10.78 5.94
CA GLN A 165 -12.42 9.83 5.55
C GLN A 165 -12.94 8.81 4.52
N GLU A 166 -14.16 8.30 4.69
CA GLU A 166 -14.81 7.41 3.73
C GLU A 166 -14.99 8.09 2.38
N ALA A 167 -15.44 9.36 2.37
CA ALA A 167 -15.56 10.14 1.14
C ALA A 167 -14.21 10.36 0.45
N LYS A 168 -13.13 10.62 1.22
CA LYS A 168 -11.77 10.73 0.68
C LYS A 168 -11.28 9.41 0.09
N LEU A 169 -11.45 8.30 0.80
CA LEU A 169 -11.06 6.97 0.33
C LEU A 169 -11.84 6.54 -0.92
N GLN A 170 -13.13 6.88 -1.00
CA GLN A 170 -13.92 6.65 -2.21
C GLN A 170 -13.40 7.50 -3.39
N GLY A 171 -13.04 8.76 -3.16
CA GLY A 171 -12.42 9.60 -4.18
C GLY A 171 -11.05 9.07 -4.64
N GLU A 172 -10.21 8.62 -3.71
CA GLU A 172 -8.90 8.04 -4.01
C GLU A 172 -9.03 6.71 -4.77
N SER A 173 -9.97 5.85 -4.39
CA SER A 173 -10.21 4.58 -5.11
C SER A 173 -10.71 4.81 -6.53
N ALA A 174 -11.60 5.79 -6.75
CA ALA A 174 -12.01 6.21 -8.10
C ALA A 174 -10.83 6.76 -8.92
N ASN A 175 -9.95 7.56 -8.31
CA ASN A 175 -8.74 8.07 -8.98
C ASN A 175 -7.74 6.96 -9.33
N LEU A 176 -7.55 5.97 -8.45
CA LEU A 176 -6.70 4.82 -8.71
C LEU A 176 -7.25 3.96 -9.85
N LEU A 177 -8.56 3.73 -9.89
CA LEU A 177 -9.21 3.04 -11.00
C LEU A 177 -9.01 3.79 -12.32
N GLY A 178 -9.21 5.12 -12.33
CA GLY A 178 -8.94 5.94 -13.53
C GLY A 178 -7.49 5.87 -14.01
N ARG A 179 -6.51 5.88 -13.09
CA ARG A 179 -5.10 5.69 -13.43
C ARG A 179 -4.80 4.29 -13.96
N GLN A 180 -5.44 3.27 -13.41
CA GLN A 180 -5.31 1.89 -13.88
C GLN A 180 -5.85 1.73 -15.30
N GLU A 181 -6.99 2.34 -15.62
CA GLU A 181 -7.55 2.35 -16.98
C GLU A 181 -6.60 3.04 -17.97
N GLU A 182 -6.02 4.18 -17.59
CA GLU A 182 -5.08 4.89 -18.45
C GLU A 182 -3.79 4.10 -18.69
N LEU A 183 -3.25 3.45 -17.64
CA LEU A 183 -2.13 2.52 -17.79
C LEU A 183 -2.48 1.34 -18.70
N ASN A 184 -3.70 0.81 -18.61
CA ASN A 184 -4.15 -0.26 -19.51
C ASN A 184 -4.25 0.22 -20.97
N ARG A 185 -4.71 1.45 -21.21
CA ARG A 185 -4.71 2.06 -22.56
C ARG A 185 -3.29 2.24 -23.10
N GLN A 186 -2.37 2.72 -22.27
CA GLN A 186 -0.96 2.87 -22.65
C GLN A 186 -0.30 1.52 -22.96
N LYS A 187 -0.55 0.50 -22.13
CA LYS A 187 -0.09 -0.88 -22.40
C LYS A 187 -0.65 -1.41 -23.70
N ALA A 188 -1.94 -1.22 -23.97
CA ALA A 188 -2.57 -1.62 -25.22
C ALA A 188 -1.96 -0.91 -26.43
N GLY A 189 -1.65 0.39 -26.30
CA GLY A 189 -0.94 1.17 -27.31
C GLY A 189 0.47 0.65 -27.59
N LEU A 190 1.22 0.33 -26.54
CA LEU A 190 2.56 -0.26 -26.66
C LEU A 190 2.53 -1.64 -27.31
N THR A 191 1.55 -2.49 -26.97
CA THR A 191 1.39 -3.79 -27.63
C THR A 191 1.03 -3.64 -29.11
N ALA A 192 0.15 -2.69 -29.46
CA ALA A 192 -0.18 -2.42 -30.86
C ALA A 192 1.04 -1.89 -31.65
N LEU A 193 1.88 -1.08 -31.01
CA LEU A 193 3.12 -0.59 -31.61
C LEU A 193 4.15 -1.72 -31.81
N ALA A 194 4.28 -2.62 -30.83
CA ALA A 194 5.13 -3.81 -30.94
C ALA A 194 4.65 -4.73 -32.07
N ASP A 195 3.34 -4.98 -32.16
CA ASP A 195 2.73 -5.77 -33.24
C ASP A 195 2.95 -5.13 -34.62
N TYR A 196 2.84 -3.80 -34.70
CA TYR A 196 3.13 -3.07 -35.93
C TYR A 196 4.61 -3.19 -36.33
N ALA A 197 5.54 -3.07 -35.38
CA ALA A 197 6.96 -3.23 -35.64
C ALA A 197 7.30 -4.66 -36.09
N ALA A 198 6.70 -5.68 -35.49
CA ALA A 198 6.85 -7.08 -35.91
C ALA A 198 6.33 -7.30 -37.34
N ARG A 199 5.15 -6.75 -37.68
CA ARG A 199 4.61 -6.82 -39.05
C ARG A 199 5.49 -6.10 -40.08
N MET A 200 6.10 -4.98 -39.70
CA MET A 200 7.08 -4.27 -40.52
C MET A 200 8.36 -5.09 -40.73
N GLN A 201 8.89 -5.73 -39.69
CA GLN A 201 10.06 -6.61 -39.83
C GLN A 201 9.76 -7.82 -40.73
N ASP A 202 8.58 -8.42 -40.58
CA ASP A 202 8.12 -9.53 -41.42
C ASP A 202 7.92 -9.10 -42.88
N SER A 203 7.38 -7.90 -43.12
CA SER A 203 7.19 -7.40 -44.48
C SER A 203 8.54 -7.10 -45.15
N VAL A 204 9.51 -6.53 -44.41
CA VAL A 204 10.87 -6.28 -44.89
C VAL A 204 11.60 -7.58 -45.19
N THR A 205 11.58 -8.57 -44.27
CA THR A 205 12.24 -9.87 -44.52
C THR A 205 11.63 -10.60 -45.71
N ARG A 206 10.30 -10.58 -45.88
CA ARG A 206 9.64 -11.13 -47.07
C ARG A 206 9.99 -10.35 -48.34
N GLY A 207 10.08 -9.03 -48.27
CA GLY A 207 10.50 -8.17 -49.38
C GLY A 207 11.94 -8.47 -49.82
N VAL A 208 12.88 -8.56 -48.88
CA VAL A 208 14.27 -8.94 -49.13
C VAL A 208 14.37 -10.35 -49.72
N SER A 209 13.62 -11.32 -49.18
CA SER A 209 13.59 -12.69 -49.69
C SER A 209 13.08 -12.76 -51.13
N ARG A 210 12.05 -11.97 -51.46
CA ARG A 210 11.54 -11.86 -52.84
C ARG A 210 12.57 -11.19 -53.75
N ALA A 211 13.20 -10.10 -53.32
CA ALA A 211 14.21 -9.40 -54.09
C ALA A 211 15.44 -10.29 -54.36
N MET A 212 15.90 -11.05 -53.36
CA MET A 212 16.97 -12.04 -53.53
C MET A 212 16.57 -13.12 -54.52
N LYS A 213 15.34 -13.65 -54.44
CA LYS A 213 14.86 -14.66 -55.37
C LYS A 213 14.73 -14.13 -56.80
N THR A 214 14.30 -12.88 -56.97
CA THR A 214 14.28 -12.23 -58.30
C THR A 214 15.68 -11.97 -58.80
N LEU A 215 16.62 -11.58 -57.94
CA LEU A 215 18.04 -11.39 -58.30
C LEU A 215 18.64 -12.72 -58.79
N GLU A 216 18.48 -13.80 -58.02
CA GLU A 216 18.95 -15.14 -58.37
C GLU A 216 18.33 -15.63 -59.69
N MET A 217 17.03 -15.39 -59.89
CA MET A 217 16.36 -15.72 -61.15
C MET A 217 16.88 -14.86 -62.31
N THR A 218 17.17 -13.57 -62.10
CA THR A 218 17.77 -12.71 -63.13
C THR A 218 19.21 -13.07 -63.43
N GLU A 219 19.98 -13.56 -62.46
CA GLU A 219 21.34 -14.09 -62.67
C GLU A 219 21.30 -15.38 -63.47
N GLN A 220 20.37 -16.30 -63.15
CA GLN A 220 20.13 -17.52 -63.93
C GLN A 220 19.64 -17.19 -65.35
N LEU A 221 18.77 -16.19 -65.50
CA LEU A 221 18.32 -15.69 -66.79
C LEU A 221 19.44 -14.98 -67.55
N ALA A 222 20.31 -14.20 -66.91
CA ALA A 222 21.46 -13.59 -67.56
C ALA A 222 22.48 -14.65 -68.01
N ALA A 223 22.68 -15.71 -67.21
CA ALA A 223 23.50 -16.86 -67.57
C ALA A 223 22.90 -17.67 -68.74
N SER A 224 21.57 -17.76 -68.84
CA SER A 224 20.88 -18.47 -69.93
C SER A 224 20.60 -17.60 -71.17
N ARG A 225 20.49 -16.27 -71.02
CA ARG A 225 20.33 -15.29 -72.10
C ARG A 225 21.63 -15.02 -72.86
N HIS A 226 22.75 -15.60 -72.42
CA HIS A 226 23.94 -15.74 -73.24
C HIS A 226 23.74 -16.69 -74.44
N LEU A 227 22.56 -17.32 -74.58
CA LEU A 227 22.24 -18.28 -75.64
C LEU A 227 21.02 -17.95 -76.53
N GLU A 228 20.13 -17.00 -76.20
CA GLU A 228 18.94 -16.78 -77.03
C GLU A 228 18.56 -15.31 -77.26
N SER A 229 18.04 -15.10 -78.47
CA SER A 229 18.14 -13.90 -79.28
C SER A 229 17.01 -12.89 -79.11
N LYS A 230 17.41 -11.61 -79.26
CA LYS A 230 16.66 -10.44 -79.75
C LYS A 230 15.34 -10.76 -80.47
N THR A 231 14.21 -10.53 -79.80
CA THR A 231 13.00 -9.84 -80.31
C THR A 231 11.86 -9.78 -79.28
N THR A 232 11.90 -10.57 -78.21
CA THR A 232 10.95 -10.50 -77.06
C THR A 232 11.33 -9.47 -75.99
N ASP A 233 12.59 -9.02 -76.00
CA ASP A 233 13.17 -8.15 -74.97
C ASP A 233 12.51 -6.76 -74.89
N SER A 234 12.07 -6.19 -76.00
CA SER A 234 11.60 -4.78 -76.03
C SER A 234 10.27 -4.55 -75.31
N LYS A 235 9.38 -5.55 -75.25
CA LYS A 235 8.11 -5.46 -74.49
C LYS A 235 8.33 -5.77 -73.02
N ALA A 236 9.08 -6.83 -72.73
CA ALA A 236 9.44 -7.20 -71.35
C ALA A 236 10.22 -6.09 -70.63
N THR A 237 11.09 -5.35 -71.32
CA THR A 237 11.79 -4.19 -70.74
C THR A 237 10.86 -3.00 -70.49
N SER A 238 9.87 -2.77 -71.34
CA SER A 238 8.87 -1.70 -71.15
C SER A 238 7.97 -2.00 -69.95
N ASP A 239 7.50 -3.24 -69.82
CA ASP A 239 6.65 -3.65 -68.70
C ASP A 239 7.45 -3.64 -67.38
N ALA A 240 8.72 -4.03 -67.41
CA ALA A 240 9.63 -3.92 -66.26
C ALA A 240 9.91 -2.46 -65.86
N GLN A 241 10.04 -1.55 -66.82
CA GLN A 241 10.21 -0.12 -66.55
C GLN A 241 8.95 0.48 -65.91
N GLN A 242 7.76 0.13 -66.40
CA GLN A 242 6.49 0.57 -65.81
C GLN A 242 6.29 0.00 -64.39
N ALA A 243 6.62 -1.26 -64.16
CA ALA A 243 6.57 -1.85 -62.82
C ALA A 243 7.53 -1.14 -61.85
N PHE A 244 8.75 -0.84 -62.28
CA PHE A 244 9.71 -0.10 -61.46
C PHE A 244 9.27 1.34 -61.16
N GLU A 245 8.67 2.02 -62.13
CA GLU A 245 8.10 3.36 -61.91
C GLU A 245 6.92 3.34 -60.94
N GLN A 246 6.07 2.31 -61.01
CA GLN A 246 4.98 2.10 -60.05
C GLN A 246 5.50 1.81 -58.64
N GLU A 247 6.52 0.95 -58.51
CA GLU A 247 7.17 0.66 -57.23
C GLU A 247 7.85 1.91 -56.64
N ARG A 248 8.56 2.69 -57.47
CA ARG A 248 9.17 3.96 -57.05
C ARG A 248 8.10 4.94 -56.54
N ASN A 249 6.98 5.06 -57.25
CA ASN A 249 5.89 5.95 -56.83
C ASN A 249 5.21 5.46 -55.55
N ALA A 250 5.03 4.14 -55.38
CA ALA A 250 4.51 3.54 -54.16
C ALA A 250 5.46 3.75 -52.96
N LEU A 251 6.77 3.63 -53.18
CA LEU A 251 7.79 3.90 -52.16
C LEU A 251 7.82 5.38 -51.76
N LEU A 252 7.67 6.30 -52.72
CA LEU A 252 7.55 7.74 -52.42
C LEU A 252 6.28 8.05 -51.61
N ALA A 253 5.16 7.43 -51.94
CA ALA A 253 3.91 7.57 -51.18
C ALA A 253 4.07 7.04 -49.75
N ALA A 254 4.64 5.84 -49.59
CA ALA A 254 4.91 5.24 -48.28
C ALA A 254 5.88 6.09 -47.44
N LYS A 255 6.93 6.64 -48.07
CA LYS A 255 7.85 7.57 -47.40
C LYS A 255 7.13 8.81 -46.88
N ASN A 256 6.31 9.44 -47.72
CA ASN A 256 5.55 10.63 -47.33
C ASN A 256 4.57 10.32 -46.18
N GLU A 257 3.94 9.15 -46.19
CA GLU A 257 3.07 8.71 -45.10
C GLU A 257 3.84 8.54 -43.79
N VAL A 258 5.02 7.91 -43.83
CA VAL A 258 5.89 7.77 -42.66
C VAL A 258 6.37 9.13 -42.15
N ASP A 259 6.73 10.05 -43.03
CA ASP A 259 7.16 11.41 -42.66
C ASP A 259 6.01 12.18 -41.98
N VAL A 260 4.76 12.02 -42.44
CA VAL A 260 3.58 12.62 -41.80
C VAL A 260 3.34 12.00 -40.43
N ARG A 261 3.35 10.67 -40.30
CA ARG A 261 3.19 9.99 -39.01
C ARG A 261 4.30 10.35 -38.02
N TYR A 262 5.53 10.53 -38.50
CA TYR A 262 6.65 10.98 -37.68
C TYR A 262 6.42 12.40 -37.16
N ARG A 263 5.98 13.33 -38.02
CA ARG A 263 5.63 14.70 -37.60
C ARG A 263 4.47 14.72 -36.60
N GLU A 264 3.45 13.89 -36.79
CA GLU A 264 2.34 13.77 -35.84
C GLU A 264 2.80 13.19 -34.50
N ALA A 265 3.63 12.15 -34.51
CA ALA A 265 4.19 11.55 -33.30
C ALA A 265 5.07 12.55 -32.53
N THR A 266 5.94 13.28 -33.22
CA THR A 266 6.78 14.33 -32.58
C THR A 266 5.92 15.47 -32.00
N ALA A 267 4.83 15.86 -32.66
CA ALA A 267 3.90 16.85 -32.12
C ALA A 267 3.13 16.33 -30.89
N GLN A 268 2.76 15.04 -30.86
CA GLN A 268 2.13 14.43 -29.68
C GLN A 268 3.11 14.33 -28.51
N ILE A 269 4.36 13.94 -28.75
CA ILE A 269 5.40 13.92 -27.72
C ILE A 269 5.58 15.32 -27.12
N ALA A 270 5.68 16.36 -27.95
CA ALA A 270 5.79 17.74 -27.47
C ALA A 270 4.58 18.19 -26.62
N LYS A 271 3.37 17.72 -26.95
CA LYS A 271 2.17 17.97 -26.12
C LYS A 271 2.26 17.27 -24.77
N PHE A 272 2.59 15.99 -24.75
CA PHE A 272 2.74 15.24 -23.49
C PHE A 272 3.87 15.79 -22.61
N GLU A 273 4.98 16.21 -23.20
CA GLU A 273 6.04 16.88 -22.45
C GLU A 273 5.57 18.19 -21.81
N LYS A 274 4.75 18.98 -22.52
CA LYS A 274 4.18 20.20 -21.97
C LYS A 274 3.19 19.89 -20.83
N GLU A 275 2.29 18.94 -21.03
CA GLU A 275 1.34 18.51 -20.00
C GLU A 275 2.05 17.97 -18.75
N ALA A 276 3.13 17.19 -18.93
CA ALA A 276 3.94 16.70 -17.83
C ALA A 276 4.62 17.85 -17.06
N ARG A 277 5.17 18.86 -17.76
CA ARG A 277 5.75 20.05 -17.11
C ARG A 277 4.70 20.85 -16.34
N ASP A 278 3.52 21.06 -16.92
CA ASP A 278 2.43 21.79 -16.27
C ASP A 278 1.91 21.03 -15.03
N ALA A 279 1.83 19.70 -15.09
CA ALA A 279 1.46 18.86 -13.95
C ALA A 279 2.50 18.89 -12.83
N ILE A 280 3.80 18.86 -13.16
CA ILE A 280 4.87 19.00 -12.17
C ILE A 280 4.80 20.37 -11.49
N ALA A 281 4.63 21.45 -12.26
CA ALA A 281 4.51 22.80 -11.70
C ALA A 281 3.27 22.94 -10.78
N ALA A 282 2.15 22.29 -11.13
CA ALA A 282 0.97 22.25 -10.27
C ALA A 282 1.23 21.52 -8.95
N LEU A 283 1.89 20.35 -9.00
CA LEU A 283 2.26 19.58 -7.80
C LEU A 283 3.25 20.33 -6.91
N GLU A 284 4.22 21.04 -7.48
CA GLU A 284 5.13 21.89 -6.72
C GLU A 284 4.40 23.01 -5.99
N LYS A 285 3.42 23.64 -6.66
CA LYS A 285 2.57 24.67 -6.04
C LYS A 285 1.71 24.10 -4.92
N GLU A 286 1.15 22.91 -5.09
CA GLU A 286 0.38 22.23 -4.03
C GLU A 286 1.26 21.87 -2.83
N ARG A 287 2.48 21.36 -3.07
CA ARG A 287 3.46 21.09 -2.00
C ARG A 287 3.84 22.36 -1.26
N ALA A 288 4.08 23.46 -1.96
CA ALA A 288 4.35 24.75 -1.32
C ALA A 288 3.17 25.20 -0.45
N ASN A 289 1.94 25.09 -0.96
CA ASN A 289 0.73 25.44 -0.21
C ASN A 289 0.50 24.52 1.01
N ALA A 290 0.80 23.23 0.88
CA ALA A 290 0.72 22.27 1.99
C ALA A 290 1.74 22.62 3.08
N ASN A 291 2.97 22.95 2.70
CA ASN A 291 4.01 23.36 3.64
C ASN A 291 3.64 24.66 4.37
N THR A 292 3.02 25.64 3.68
CA THR A 292 2.53 26.85 4.35
C THR A 292 1.41 26.55 5.34
N ARG A 293 0.48 25.64 4.99
CA ARG A 293 -0.59 25.23 5.91
C ARG A 293 -0.05 24.53 7.15
N LEU A 294 0.90 23.61 6.98
CA LEU A 294 1.57 22.94 8.11
C LEU A 294 2.31 23.94 9.01
N ALA A 295 2.98 24.93 8.43
CA ALA A 295 3.65 25.98 9.20
C ALA A 295 2.66 26.83 10.00
N ASP A 296 1.50 27.16 9.42
CA ASP A 296 0.43 27.89 10.11
C ASP A 296 -0.25 27.04 11.19
N GLU A 297 -0.45 25.74 10.96
CA GLU A 297 -0.93 24.79 11.97
C GLU A 297 0.07 24.65 13.13
N GLU A 298 1.37 24.61 12.86
CA GLU A 298 2.39 24.55 13.92
C GLU A 298 2.43 25.86 14.72
N ARG A 299 2.28 27.02 14.07
CA ARG A 299 2.17 28.32 14.75
C ARG A 299 0.95 28.38 15.65
N THR A 300 -0.22 28.01 15.15
CA THR A 300 -1.46 28.00 15.94
C THR A 300 -1.39 27.01 17.09
N ARG A 301 -0.75 25.84 16.90
CA ARG A 301 -0.48 24.89 17.98
C ARG A 301 0.40 25.50 19.07
N LYS A 302 1.51 26.16 18.72
CA LYS A 302 2.39 26.84 19.68
C LYS A 302 1.66 27.95 20.44
N GLU A 303 0.80 28.71 19.77
CA GLU A 303 -0.03 29.73 20.43
C GLU A 303 -1.01 29.12 21.45
N ILE A 304 -1.65 28.00 21.11
CA ILE A 304 -2.55 27.28 22.01
C ILE A 304 -1.77 26.72 23.21
N GLU A 305 -0.63 26.07 22.97
CA GLU A 305 0.24 25.55 24.02
C GLU A 305 0.70 26.66 24.98
N GLY A 306 1.07 27.83 24.44
CA GLY A 306 1.39 29.02 25.23
C GLY A 306 0.22 29.51 26.10
N ARG A 307 -0.99 29.62 25.53
CA ARG A 307 -2.20 30.01 26.29
C ARG A 307 -2.55 29.00 27.38
N VAL A 308 -2.38 27.71 27.12
CA VAL A 308 -2.61 26.65 28.11
C VAL A 308 -1.58 26.74 29.24
N ALA A 309 -0.31 26.99 28.92
CA ALA A 309 0.73 27.19 29.93
C ALA A 309 0.45 28.42 30.79
N ASP A 310 0.05 29.56 30.18
CA ASP A 310 -0.35 30.76 30.91
C ASP A 310 -1.55 30.51 31.83
N MET A 311 -2.58 29.81 31.35
CA MET A 311 -3.72 29.42 32.18
C MET A 311 -3.30 28.52 33.33
N SER A 312 -2.45 27.52 33.08
CA SER A 312 -1.92 26.62 34.11
C SER A 312 -1.15 27.39 35.19
N GLN A 313 -0.29 28.33 34.81
CA GLN A 313 0.42 29.20 35.74
C GLN A 313 -0.54 30.06 36.57
N ARG A 314 -1.58 30.64 35.96
CA ARG A 314 -2.61 31.40 36.68
C ARG A 314 -3.38 30.53 37.67
N PHE A 315 -3.73 29.31 37.30
CA PHE A 315 -4.37 28.36 38.22
C PHE A 315 -3.44 27.96 39.37
N ALA A 316 -2.17 27.71 39.10
CA ALA A 316 -1.18 27.41 40.14
C ALA A 316 -0.98 28.61 41.08
N ALA A 317 -0.92 29.83 40.55
CA ALA A 317 -0.84 31.06 41.34
C ALA A 317 -2.09 31.25 42.21
N MET A 318 -3.29 31.10 41.65
CA MET A 318 -4.55 31.18 42.41
C MET A 318 -4.67 30.07 43.46
N ALA A 319 -4.22 28.85 43.17
CA ALA A 319 -4.20 27.76 44.13
C ALA A 319 -3.23 28.05 45.28
N LYS A 320 -2.04 28.59 44.97
CA LYS A 320 -1.08 29.04 45.97
C LYS A 320 -1.62 30.18 46.82
N GLU A 321 -2.30 31.16 46.21
CA GLU A 321 -2.93 32.27 46.91
C GLU A 321 -4.06 31.79 47.83
N ARG A 322 -4.91 30.87 47.37
CA ARG A 322 -5.95 30.23 48.21
C ARG A 322 -5.36 29.45 49.37
N LEU A 323 -4.26 28.74 49.15
CA LEU A 323 -3.56 28.02 50.20
C LEU A 323 -2.93 28.98 51.22
N VAL A 324 -2.31 30.08 50.77
CA VAL A 324 -1.80 31.13 51.67
C VAL A 324 -2.94 31.80 52.45
N ALA A 325 -4.08 32.07 51.80
CA ALA A 325 -5.26 32.64 52.45
C ALA A 325 -5.90 31.69 53.46
N SER A 326 -5.89 30.37 53.21
CA SER A 326 -6.43 29.38 54.14
C SER A 326 -5.51 29.12 55.35
N HIS A 327 -4.21 29.41 55.24
CA HIS A 327 -3.26 29.37 56.35
C HIS A 327 -3.14 30.72 57.08
N ARG A 328 -3.89 31.74 56.67
CA ARG A 328 -4.02 33.01 57.40
C ARG A 328 -5.06 32.81 58.49
N GLU A 329 -4.62 32.77 59.76
CA GLU A 329 -5.56 32.65 60.89
C GLU A 329 -6.56 33.82 60.90
N PRO A 330 -7.84 33.56 61.24
CA PRO A 330 -8.85 34.60 61.35
C PRO A 330 -8.57 35.45 62.61
N GLY A 331 -7.65 36.41 62.48
CA GLY A 331 -7.25 37.30 63.58
C GLY A 331 -5.96 38.10 63.36
N GLU A 332 -5.05 37.69 62.45
CA GLU A 332 -3.85 38.46 62.17
C GLU A 332 -4.11 39.60 61.17
N THR A 333 -4.58 40.73 61.70
CA THR A 333 -4.46 42.03 61.00
C THR A 333 -2.98 42.41 60.90
N ASP A 334 -2.59 43.09 59.82
CA ASP A 334 -1.20 43.53 59.58
C ASP A 334 -0.63 44.40 60.73
N GLU A 335 -1.49 44.93 61.59
CA GLU A 335 -1.13 45.66 62.80
C GLU A 335 -0.63 44.72 63.92
N VAL A 336 -1.22 43.53 64.09
CA VAL A 336 -0.80 42.54 65.10
C VAL A 336 0.57 41.93 64.75
N ARG A 337 0.89 41.77 63.47
CA ARG A 337 2.24 41.35 63.04
C ARG A 337 3.29 42.43 63.30
N LYS A 338 2.98 43.70 63.02
CA LYS A 338 3.90 44.82 63.30
C LYS A 338 4.17 44.98 64.79
N THR A 339 3.16 44.77 65.65
CA THR A 339 3.35 44.82 67.11
C THR A 339 4.13 43.61 67.64
N MET A 340 3.88 42.40 67.12
CA MET A 340 4.66 41.20 67.47
C MET A 340 6.11 41.27 67.01
N GLU A 341 6.39 41.84 65.83
CA GLU A 341 7.76 42.09 65.35
C GLU A 341 8.46 43.20 66.14
N GLY A 342 7.73 44.26 66.52
CA GLY A 342 8.22 45.30 67.43
C GLY A 342 8.61 44.76 68.80
N GLN A 343 7.75 43.93 69.40
CA GLN A 343 8.01 43.28 70.70
C GLN A 343 9.17 42.28 70.64
N LYS A 344 9.30 41.51 69.56
CA LYS A 344 10.50 40.68 69.34
C LYS A 344 11.77 41.52 69.19
N GLY A 345 11.69 42.68 68.54
CA GLY A 345 12.79 43.63 68.41
C GLY A 345 13.21 44.23 69.76
N GLU A 346 12.25 44.55 70.63
CA GLU A 346 12.51 45.05 71.99
C GLU A 346 13.10 43.97 72.90
N LEU A 347 12.55 42.75 72.88
CA LEU A 347 13.10 41.60 73.63
C LEU A 347 14.52 41.23 73.18
N ALA A 348 14.83 41.39 71.89
CA ALA A 348 16.18 41.20 71.37
C ALA A 348 17.15 42.31 71.79
N ARG A 349 16.66 43.53 72.03
CA ARG A 349 17.45 44.65 72.58
C ARG A 349 17.67 44.49 74.08
N GLU A 350 16.66 44.06 74.84
CA GLU A 350 16.79 43.76 76.27
C GLU A 350 17.74 42.60 76.54
N ARG A 351 17.71 41.54 75.71
CA ARG A 351 18.69 40.44 75.79
C ARG A 351 20.12 40.87 75.51
N LYS A 352 20.34 41.93 74.72
CA LYS A 352 21.66 42.51 74.49
C LYS A 352 22.12 43.45 75.61
N PHE A 353 21.21 43.89 76.48
CA PHE A 353 21.52 44.79 77.60
C PHE A 353 21.80 44.03 78.91
N LEU A 354 21.40 42.75 78.98
CA LEU A 354 21.60 41.85 80.12
C LEU A 354 22.77 40.85 79.95
N GLN A 355 23.56 41.01 78.88
CA GLN A 355 24.90 40.41 78.71
C GLN A 355 25.95 41.50 78.90
#